data_AF-A0A374WMC8-F1
#
_entry.id   AF-A0A374WMC8-F1
#
_cell.length_a   1.000
_cell.length_b   1.000
_cell.length_c   1.000
_cell.angle_alpha   90.00
_cell.angle_beta   90.00
_cell.angle_gamma   90.00
#
_symmetry.space_group_name_H-M   'P 1'
#
loop_
_entity.id
_entity.type
_entity.pdbx_description
1 polymer ?
#
loop_
_entity_poly.entity_id
_entity_poly.type
_entity_poly.pdbx_seq_one_letter_code
_entity_poly.pdbx_strand_id
1 'polypeptide(L)'
;MMEQNWQNDPVKSPEIQEIILSNRIGIIAAELSKRLEITPVRALQLFYESKTCADLHDKETGLYLYGNLYIADEFMREYQNKL
;
A
#
# COMPACT_ATOMS: atom_id res chain seq x y z
N MET A 1 -2.15 3.03 -38.96
CA MET A 1 -1.95 3.20 -37.51
C MET A 1 -2.88 2.22 -36.82
N MET A 2 -2.36 1.25 -36.08
CA MET A 2 -3.21 0.38 -35.26
C MET A 2 -3.59 1.16 -34.01
N GLU A 3 -4.85 1.54 -33.89
CA GLU A 3 -5.42 1.90 -32.58
C GLU A 3 -5.32 0.65 -31.71
N GLN A 4 -4.31 0.60 -30.85
CA GLN A 4 -4.27 -0.38 -29.77
C GLN A 4 -5.50 -0.14 -28.90
N ASN A 5 -6.38 -1.14 -28.81
CA ASN A 5 -7.60 -1.10 -28.04
C ASN A 5 -7.26 -1.17 -26.52
N TRP A 6 -6.78 -0.05 -25.96
CA TRP A 6 -6.40 0.12 -24.56
C TRP A 6 -7.57 0.01 -23.56
N GLN A 7 -8.79 -0.22 -24.06
CA GLN A 7 -10.00 -0.36 -23.25
C GLN A 7 -10.09 -1.71 -22.54
N ASN A 8 -9.32 -2.73 -22.96
CA ASN A 8 -9.30 -4.06 -22.34
C ASN A 8 -7.97 -4.40 -21.64
N ASP A 9 -7.33 -3.43 -20.99
CA ASP A 9 -6.17 -3.72 -20.14
C ASP A 9 -6.62 -4.45 -18.87
N PRO A 10 -6.25 -5.72 -18.65
CA PRO A 10 -6.68 -6.49 -17.49
C PRO A 10 -6.20 -5.88 -16.17
N VAL A 11 -5.12 -5.09 -16.16
CA VAL A 11 -4.62 -4.41 -14.96
C VAL A 11 -5.56 -3.31 -14.49
N LYS A 12 -6.44 -2.82 -15.37
CA LYS A 12 -7.44 -1.81 -15.04
C LYS A 12 -8.71 -2.40 -14.41
N SER A 13 -8.85 -3.73 -14.36
CA SER A 13 -9.98 -4.36 -13.69
C SER A 13 -9.93 -4.08 -12.17
N PRO A 14 -11.07 -3.78 -11.53
CA PRO A 14 -11.11 -3.54 -10.08
C PRO A 14 -10.54 -4.70 -9.27
N GLU A 15 -10.84 -5.95 -9.67
CA GLU A 15 -10.40 -7.16 -8.99
C GLU A 15 -8.87 -7.31 -9.07
N ILE A 16 -8.29 -7.04 -10.24
CA ILE A 16 -6.84 -7.08 -10.41
C ILE A 16 -6.17 -5.95 -9.62
N GLN A 17 -6.76 -4.75 -9.58
CA GLN A 17 -6.26 -3.65 -8.76
C GLN A 17 -6.28 -4.00 -7.27
N GLU A 18 -7.33 -4.65 -6.79
CA GLU A 18 -7.47 -5.10 -5.40
C GLU A 18 -6.41 -6.17 -5.04
N ILE A 19 -6.17 -7.13 -5.94
CA ILE A 19 -5.12 -8.14 -5.77
C ILE A 19 -3.73 -7.48 -5.72
N ILE A 20 -3.46 -6.53 -6.61
CA ILE A 20 -2.19 -5.80 -6.65
C ILE A 20 -1.99 -5.00 -5.36
N LEU A 21 -3.03 -4.29 -4.90
CA LEU A 21 -2.97 -3.51 -3.67
C LEU A 21 -2.74 -4.42 -2.46
N SER A 22 -3.46 -5.53 -2.36
CA SER A 22 -3.29 -6.53 -1.28
C SER A 22 -1.86 -7.07 -1.23
N ASN A 23 -1.27 -7.40 -2.37
CA ASN A 23 0.12 -7.84 -2.45
C ASN A 23 1.10 -6.75 -1.97
N ARG A 24 0.85 -5.49 -2.35
CA ARG A 24 1.67 -4.35 -1.88
C ARG A 24 1.57 -4.17 -0.37
N ILE A 25 0.38 -4.26 0.20
CA ILE A 25 0.17 -4.19 1.65
C ILE A 25 0.95 -5.29 2.37
N GLY A 26 0.94 -6.52 1.85
CA GLY A 26 1.74 -7.62 2.38
C GLY A 26 3.25 -7.32 2.40
N ILE A 27 3.77 -6.73 1.32
CA ILE A 27 5.19 -6.31 1.23
C ILE A 27 5.50 -5.20 2.24
N ILE A 28 4.61 -4.19 2.35
CA ILE A 28 4.77 -3.09 3.31
C ILE A 28 4.78 -3.63 4.74
N ALA A 29 3.84 -4.51 5.09
CA ALA A 29 3.78 -5.11 6.42
C ALA A 29 5.04 -5.92 6.77
N ALA A 30 5.60 -6.66 5.81
CA ALA A 30 6.85 -7.41 6.00
C ALA A 30 8.08 -6.49 6.15
N GLU A 31 8.06 -5.31 5.55
CA GLU A 31 9.09 -4.28 5.77
C GLU A 31 8.95 -3.65 7.16
N LEU A 32 7.73 -3.27 7.53
CA LEU A 32 7.43 -2.68 8.84
C LEU A 32 7.74 -3.64 9.99
N SER A 33 7.49 -4.94 9.81
CA SER A 33 7.82 -5.94 10.84
C SER A 33 9.31 -5.96 11.16
N LYS A 34 10.18 -5.76 10.16
CA LYS A 34 11.63 -5.68 10.35
C LYS A 34 12.02 -4.39 11.07
N ARG A 35 11.46 -3.25 10.66
CA ARG A 35 11.78 -1.92 11.22
C ARG A 35 11.35 -1.77 12.68
N LEU A 36 10.23 -2.38 13.05
CA LEU A 36 9.65 -2.31 14.39
C LEU A 36 10.02 -3.50 15.28
N GLU A 37 10.72 -4.51 14.74
CA GLU A 37 11.05 -5.76 15.43
C GLU A 37 9.82 -6.48 16.03
N ILE A 38 8.72 -6.52 15.27
CA ILE A 38 7.46 -7.18 15.64
C ILE A 38 7.08 -8.28 14.66
N THR A 39 6.07 -9.09 15.00
CA THR A 39 5.58 -10.12 14.08
C THR A 39 4.95 -9.49 12.82
N PRO A 40 5.05 -10.14 11.65
CA PRO A 40 4.40 -9.65 10.42
C PRO A 40 2.90 -9.43 10.56
N VAL A 41 2.21 -10.29 11.32
CA VAL A 41 0.77 -10.17 11.59
C VAL A 41 0.49 -8.90 12.41
N ARG A 42 1.32 -8.59 13.42
CA ARG A 42 1.16 -7.37 14.20
C ARG A 42 1.46 -6.12 13.38
N ALA A 43 2.49 -6.16 12.53
CA ALA A 43 2.80 -5.07 11.61
C ALA A 43 1.67 -4.82 10.61
N LEU A 44 1.09 -5.89 10.06
CA LEU A 44 -0.06 -5.81 9.16
C LEU A 44 -1.27 -5.17 9.84
N GLN A 45 -1.59 -5.61 11.07
CA GLN A 45 -2.67 -5.03 11.86
C GLN A 45 -2.46 -3.54 12.10
N LEU A 46 -1.27 -3.15 12.58
CA LEU A 46 -0.94 -1.74 12.83
C LEU A 46 -1.02 -0.91 11.54
N PHE A 47 -0.56 -1.47 10.42
CA PHE A 47 -0.67 -0.79 9.14
C PHE A 47 -2.12 -0.58 8.74
N TYR A 48 -3.00 -1.58 8.84
CA TYR A 48 -4.44 -1.40 8.57
C TYR A 48 -5.12 -0.36 9.47
N GLU A 49 -4.68 -0.22 10.72
CA GLU A 49 -5.19 0.77 11.68
C GLU A 49 -4.62 2.20 11.44
N SER A 50 -3.70 2.37 10.48
CA SER A 50 -3.03 3.65 10.22
C SER A 50 -3.77 4.55 9.24
N LYS A 51 -3.59 5.86 9.39
CA LYS A 51 -4.03 6.85 8.40
C LYS A 51 -3.31 6.62 7.07
N THR A 52 -2.04 6.23 7.10
CA THR A 52 -1.24 5.93 5.91
C THR A 52 -1.90 4.84 5.05
N CYS A 53 -2.46 3.80 5.66
CA CYS A 53 -3.18 2.76 4.92
C CYS A 53 -4.53 3.25 4.39
N ALA A 54 -5.27 4.06 5.16
CA ALA A 54 -6.49 4.69 4.67
C ALA A 54 -6.20 5.58 3.45
N ASP A 55 -5.16 6.42 3.54
CA ASP A 55 -4.72 7.30 2.47
C ASP A 55 -4.21 6.50 1.26
N LEU A 56 -3.60 5.33 1.46
CA LEU A 56 -3.17 4.42 0.38
C LEU A 56 -4.36 3.88 -0.45
N HIS A 57 -5.51 3.66 0.18
CA HIS A 57 -6.74 3.23 -0.50
C HIS A 57 -7.48 4.38 -1.19
N ASP A 58 -7.27 5.61 -0.71
CA ASP A 58 -7.88 6.80 -1.27
C ASP A 58 -7.11 7.31 -2.49
N LYS A 59 -7.75 7.26 -3.67
CA LYS A 59 -7.16 7.70 -4.93
C LYS A 59 -6.88 9.20 -4.97
N GLU A 60 -7.59 10.00 -4.18
CA GLU A 60 -7.41 11.46 -4.15
C GLU A 60 -6.08 11.88 -3.52
N THR A 61 -5.48 11.02 -2.69
CA THR A 61 -4.18 11.30 -2.05
C THR A 61 -3.00 11.08 -3.01
N GLY A 62 -3.21 10.30 -4.08
CA GLY A 62 -2.14 9.86 -4.98
C GLY A 62 -1.13 8.89 -4.35
N LEU A 63 -1.32 8.48 -3.09
CA LEU A 63 -0.33 7.71 -2.34
C LEU A 63 -0.09 6.32 -2.97
N TYR A 64 -1.10 5.75 -3.61
CA TYR A 64 -1.00 4.50 -4.38
C TYR A 64 0.02 4.55 -5.54
N LEU A 65 0.45 5.73 -5.98
CA LEU A 65 1.47 5.89 -7.03
C LEU A 65 2.91 5.72 -6.51
N TYR A 66 3.11 5.81 -5.20
CA TYR A 66 4.44 5.76 -4.58
C TYR A 66 4.92 4.32 -4.32
N GLY A 67 6.24 4.13 -4.25
CA GLY A 67 6.84 2.84 -3.96
C GLY A 67 6.58 2.37 -2.52
N ASN A 68 6.57 1.05 -2.30
CA ASN A 68 6.24 0.46 -1.00
C ASN A 68 7.13 0.96 0.17
N LEU A 69 8.41 1.25 -0.08
CA LEU A 69 9.31 1.78 0.95
C LEU A 69 8.94 3.22 1.36
N TYR A 70 8.46 4.04 0.42
CA TYR A 70 7.96 5.37 0.74
C TYR A 70 6.71 5.29 1.62
N ILE A 71 5.80 4.37 1.32
CA ILE A 71 4.62 4.10 2.16
C ILE A 71 5.03 3.67 3.57
N ALA A 72 6.04 2.80 3.66
CA ALA A 72 6.58 2.37 4.94
C ALA A 72 7.19 3.57 5.71
N ASP A 73 7.90 4.48 5.05
CA ASP A 73 8.43 5.70 5.67
C ASP A 73 7.31 6.62 6.18
N GLU A 74 6.23 6.79 5.42
CA GLU A 74 5.07 7.60 5.83
C GLU A 74 4.38 7.00 7.07
N PHE A 75 4.18 5.68 7.06
CA PHE A 75 3.67 4.98 8.24
C PHE A 75 4.60 5.16 9.44
N MET A 76 5.92 5.06 9.28
CA MET A 76 6.86 5.22 10.39
C MET A 76 6.80 6.64 10.97
N ARG A 77 6.63 7.67 10.13
CA ARG A 77 6.41 9.06 10.57
C ARG A 77 5.11 9.19 11.36
N GLU A 78 4.01 8.63 10.86
CA GLU A 78 2.72 8.61 11.55
C GLU A 78 2.84 7.89 12.91
N TYR A 79 3.47 6.73 12.94
CA TYR A 79 3.63 5.88 14.12
C TYR A 79 4.46 6.57 15.20
N GLN A 80 5.54 7.26 14.82
CA GLN A 80 6.38 8.03 15.75
C GLN A 80 5.67 9.25 16.33
N ASN A 81 4.80 9.92 15.56
CA ASN A 81 4.03 11.07 16.05
C ASN A 81 2.89 10.66 17.00
N LYS A 82 2.53 9.37 17.06
CA LYS A 82 1.53 8.82 17.99
C LYS A 82 2.15 8.33 19.31
N LEU A 83 3.47 8.22 19.41
CA LEU A 83 4.22 7.94 20.64
C LEU A 83 4.48 9.25 21.39
#